data_AF-A0A2D5B9M8-F1
#
_entry.id   AF-A0A2D5B9M8-F1
#
_cell.length_a   1.000
_cell.length_b   1.000
_cell.length_c   1.000
_cell.angle_alpha   90.00
_cell.angle_beta   90.00
_cell.angle_gamma   90.00
#
_symmetry.space_group_name_H-M   'P 1'
#
loop_
_entity.id
_entity.type
_entity.pdbx_description
1 polymer ?
#
loop_
_entity_poly.entity_id
_entity_poly.type
_entity_poly.pdbx_seq_one_letter_code
_entity_poly.pdbx_strand_id
1 'polypeptide(L)'
;MPDIASIANGSVGPIHKAAAVGRSNEMKSTGNVPTADAQVRSDRVEVSEFASWLQTIRQMPSTRAEKVDAVRAAIDAGSYETPEKYEQAIDGLLEDLQS
;
A
#
# COMPACT_ATOMS: atom_id res chain seq x y z
N MET A 1 10.85 -26.58 -21.01
CA MET A 1 11.43 -25.68 -19.98
C MET A 1 12.31 -24.68 -20.73
N PRO A 2 12.13 -23.36 -20.62
CA PRO A 2 13.01 -22.41 -21.30
C PRO A 2 14.22 -22.04 -20.42
N ASP A 3 15.40 -22.09 -21.03
CA ASP A 3 16.69 -21.65 -20.50
C ASP A 3 16.73 -20.12 -20.36
N ILE A 4 17.11 -19.62 -19.17
CA ILE A 4 17.40 -18.20 -18.95
C ILE A 4 18.92 -18.03 -18.94
N ALA A 5 19.44 -17.26 -19.89
CA ALA A 5 20.86 -16.99 -20.04
C ALA A 5 21.44 -16.20 -18.85
N SER A 6 22.64 -16.57 -18.42
CA SER A 6 23.41 -15.93 -17.35
C SER A 6 23.97 -14.58 -17.80
N ILE A 7 23.32 -13.48 -17.40
CA ILE A 7 23.88 -12.13 -17.54
C ILE A 7 24.99 -11.91 -16.52
N ALA A 8 26.24 -11.84 -17.00
CA ALA A 8 27.39 -11.48 -16.18
C ALA A 8 27.27 -10.02 -15.74
N ASN A 9 26.99 -9.79 -14.46
CA ASN A 9 26.81 -8.45 -13.91
C ASN A 9 28.20 -7.83 -13.64
N GLY A 10 28.52 -6.77 -14.38
CA GLY A 10 29.78 -6.05 -14.29
C GLY A 10 30.02 -5.44 -12.90
N SER A 11 31.23 -5.61 -12.40
CA SER A 11 31.74 -5.04 -11.15
C SER A 11 31.78 -3.51 -11.21
N VAL A 12 30.87 -2.84 -10.51
CA VAL A 12 31.02 -1.41 -10.17
C VAL A 12 31.63 -1.28 -8.78
N GLY A 13 32.86 -0.77 -8.72
CA GLY A 13 33.62 -0.60 -7.49
C GLY A 13 33.09 0.54 -6.60
N PRO A 14 33.46 0.56 -5.31
CA PRO A 14 32.91 1.52 -4.37
C PRO A 14 33.52 2.91 -4.57
N ILE A 15 32.64 3.88 -4.80
CA ILE A 15 32.93 5.32 -4.80
C ILE A 15 32.81 5.81 -3.35
N HIS A 16 33.52 6.90 -3.02
CA HIS A 16 33.53 7.66 -1.76
C HIS A 16 34.64 7.30 -0.76
N LYS A 17 35.82 7.88 -1.04
CA LYS A 17 36.94 8.06 -0.12
C LYS A 17 36.63 9.25 0.81
N ALA A 18 36.42 9.00 2.09
CA ALA A 18 36.47 10.02 3.13
C ALA A 18 37.55 9.63 4.14
N ALA A 19 38.59 10.45 4.21
CA ALA A 19 39.67 10.31 5.19
C ALA A 19 39.18 10.81 6.56
N ALA A 20 39.27 9.97 7.58
CA ALA A 20 39.17 10.38 8.97
C ALA A 20 40.53 10.18 9.65
N VAL A 21 41.18 11.32 9.92
CA VAL A 21 42.36 11.46 10.75
C VAL A 21 41.99 11.14 12.21
N GLY A 22 42.82 10.32 12.86
CA GLY A 22 43.09 10.39 14.29
C GLY A 22 42.19 9.57 15.22
N ARG A 23 42.74 8.45 15.72
CA ARG A 23 42.79 8.11 17.16
C ARG A 23 43.57 6.80 17.38
N SER A 24 44.78 6.93 17.91
CA SER A 24 45.59 5.84 18.44
C SER A 24 45.32 5.69 19.94
N ASN A 25 44.49 4.72 20.30
CA ASN A 25 44.56 3.92 21.54
C ASN A 25 43.30 3.05 21.58
N GLU A 26 43.45 1.73 21.59
CA GLU A 26 43.12 0.91 22.76
C GLU A 26 43.28 -0.58 22.41
N MET A 27 44.10 -1.22 23.23
CA MET A 27 44.43 -2.63 23.20
C MET A 27 43.47 -3.33 24.17
N LYS A 28 42.46 -4.03 23.64
CA LYS A 28 41.77 -5.20 24.23
C LYS A 28 40.50 -5.52 23.42
N SER A 29 40.55 -6.60 22.64
CA SER A 29 39.50 -7.61 22.68
C SER A 29 39.95 -8.85 21.91
N THR A 30 40.23 -9.90 22.68
CA THR A 30 40.48 -11.25 22.18
C THR A 30 39.15 -11.84 21.71
N GLY A 31 39.10 -12.26 20.46
CA GLY A 31 38.27 -13.37 19.99
C GLY A 31 36.75 -13.22 20.11
N ASN A 32 36.11 -12.75 19.04
CA ASN A 32 34.89 -13.38 18.57
C ASN A 32 34.96 -13.42 17.05
N VAL A 33 35.29 -14.58 16.49
CA VAL A 33 35.11 -14.84 15.07
C VAL A 33 33.59 -14.81 14.85
N PRO A 34 33.02 -13.87 14.08
CA PRO A 34 31.67 -14.09 13.62
C PRO A 34 31.79 -15.25 12.64
N THR A 35 31.33 -16.43 13.06
CA THR A 35 30.95 -17.47 12.13
C THR A 35 30.15 -16.77 11.05
N ALA A 36 30.63 -16.86 9.80
CA ALA A 36 29.91 -16.36 8.66
C ALA A 36 28.63 -17.20 8.58
N ASP A 37 27.59 -16.76 9.29
CA ASP A 37 26.22 -17.12 8.97
C ASP A 37 26.09 -16.76 7.50
N ALA A 38 26.10 -17.79 6.66
CA ALA A 38 25.77 -17.66 5.27
C ALA A 38 24.37 -17.08 5.23
N GLN A 39 24.30 -15.74 5.16
CA GLN A 39 23.07 -15.00 5.02
C GLN A 39 22.41 -15.56 3.78
N VAL A 40 21.42 -16.42 3.99
CA VAL A 40 20.41 -16.74 2.99
C VAL A 40 19.88 -15.38 2.57
N ARG A 41 20.28 -14.93 1.38
CA ARG A 41 19.79 -13.68 0.80
C ARG A 41 18.32 -13.93 0.51
N SER A 42 17.48 -13.65 1.49
CA SER A 42 16.05 -13.68 1.36
C SER A 42 15.67 -12.64 0.32
N ASP A 43 15.06 -13.09 -0.76
CA ASP A 43 14.48 -12.20 -1.75
C ASP A 43 13.47 -11.28 -1.06
N ARG A 44 13.65 -9.97 -1.22
CA ARG A 44 12.82 -8.95 -0.59
C ARG A 44 11.85 -8.44 -1.63
N VAL A 45 10.57 -8.76 -1.45
CA VAL A 45 9.50 -8.26 -2.31
C VAL A 45 8.93 -6.98 -1.70
N GLU A 46 9.06 -5.87 -2.42
CA GLU A 46 8.45 -4.59 -2.03
C GLU A 46 7.03 -4.52 -2.62
N VAL A 47 6.03 -4.35 -1.75
CA VAL A 47 4.63 -4.17 -2.19
C VAL A 47 4.39 -2.68 -2.44
N SER A 48 3.96 -2.33 -3.66
CA SER A 48 3.59 -0.95 -3.98
C SER A 48 2.44 -0.47 -3.09
N GLU A 49 2.53 0.77 -2.59
CA GLU A 49 1.44 1.39 -1.82
C GLU A 49 0.11 1.31 -2.58
N PHE A 50 0.10 1.55 -3.89
CA PHE A 50 -1.11 1.44 -4.71
C PHE A 50 -1.78 0.06 -4.63
N ALA A 51 -1.00 -1.02 -4.56
CA ALA A 51 -1.52 -2.38 -4.41
C ALA A 51 -2.20 -2.57 -3.05
N SER A 52 -1.68 -1.95 -1.98
CA SER A 52 -2.28 -1.97 -0.64
C SER A 52 -3.65 -1.26 -0.62
N TRP A 53 -3.77 -0.12 -1.31
CA TRP A 53 -5.02 0.63 -1.40
C TRP A 53 -6.08 -0.13 -2.22
N LEU A 54 -5.68 -0.71 -3.35
CA LEU A 54 -6.57 -1.53 -4.18
C LEU A 54 -7.07 -2.75 -3.41
N GLN A 55 -6.19 -3.38 -2.62
CA GLN A 55 -6.52 -4.50 -1.76
C GLN A 55 -7.50 -4.09 -0.64
N THR A 56 -7.34 -2.90 -0.08
CA THR A 56 -8.27 -2.33 0.90
C THR A 56 -9.65 -2.11 0.28
N ILE A 57 -9.73 -1.51 -0.92
CA ILE A 57 -11.01 -1.30 -1.64
C ILE A 57 -11.70 -2.64 -1.93
N ARG A 58 -10.95 -3.67 -2.32
CA ARG A 58 -11.50 -5.02 -2.59
C ARG A 58 -12.05 -5.71 -1.34
N GLN A 59 -11.57 -5.34 -0.16
CA GLN A 59 -12.07 -5.87 1.12
C GLN A 59 -13.28 -5.10 1.64
N MET A 60 -13.57 -3.91 1.08
CA MET A 60 -14.76 -3.17 1.45
C MET A 60 -16.02 -3.93 1.01
N PRO A 61 -17.10 -3.87 1.81
CA PRO A 61 -18.36 -4.49 1.43
C PRO A 61 -18.88 -3.87 0.13
N SER A 62 -19.51 -4.71 -0.70
CA SER A 62 -20.09 -4.31 -1.99
C SER A 62 -21.14 -3.20 -1.86
N THR A 63 -21.78 -3.12 -0.70
CA THR A 63 -22.75 -2.10 -0.35
C THR A 63 -22.46 -1.53 1.04
N ARG A 64 -22.76 -0.24 1.22
CA ARG A 64 -22.69 0.43 2.51
C ARG A 64 -23.95 0.10 3.32
N ALA A 65 -24.01 -1.09 3.90
CA ALA A 65 -25.17 -1.62 4.63
C ALA A 65 -25.71 -0.62 5.67
N GLU A 66 -24.84 0.00 6.48
CA GLU A 66 -25.26 1.01 7.47
C GLU A 66 -26.02 2.19 6.87
N LYS A 67 -25.61 2.67 5.68
CA LYS A 67 -26.33 3.77 5.01
C LYS A 67 -27.70 3.30 4.52
N VAL A 68 -27.78 2.08 4.02
CA VAL A 68 -29.06 1.50 3.58
C VAL A 68 -30.01 1.36 4.76
N ASP A 69 -29.52 0.87 5.89
CA ASP A 69 -30.33 0.69 7.11
C ASP A 69 -30.78 2.03 7.69
N ALA A 70 -29.90 3.03 7.72
CA ALA A 70 -30.26 4.40 8.15
C ALA A 70 -31.33 5.02 7.25
N VAL A 71 -31.23 4.82 5.93
CA VAL A 71 -32.23 5.29 4.98
C VAL A 71 -33.57 4.57 5.17
N ARG A 72 -33.55 3.24 5.34
CA ARG A 72 -34.77 2.45 5.64
C ARG A 72 -35.46 2.97 6.91
N ALA A 73 -34.71 3.16 7.99
CA ALA A 73 -35.25 3.70 9.23
C ALA A 73 -35.86 5.10 9.06
N ALA A 74 -35.24 5.97 8.26
CA ALA A 74 -35.79 7.30 7.95
C ALA A 74 -37.08 7.23 7.12
N ILE A 75 -37.20 6.24 6.22
CA ILE A 75 -38.43 6.01 5.44
C ILE A 75 -39.55 5.53 6.37
N ASP A 76 -39.28 4.54 7.22
CA ASP A 76 -40.25 4.02 8.17
C ASP A 76 -40.71 5.09 9.17
N ALA A 77 -39.81 6.00 9.55
CA ALA A 77 -40.11 7.16 10.40
C ALA A 77 -40.84 8.30 9.66
N GLY A 78 -40.99 8.23 8.33
CA GLY A 78 -41.56 9.28 7.51
C GLY A 78 -40.71 10.56 7.41
N SER A 79 -39.47 10.54 7.89
CA SER A 79 -38.55 11.69 7.88
C SER A 79 -37.61 11.71 6.68
N TYR A 80 -37.72 10.72 5.78
CA TYR A 80 -36.89 10.65 4.59
C TYR A 80 -37.29 11.67 3.53
N GLU A 81 -38.59 11.98 3.46
CA GLU A 81 -39.19 12.86 2.47
C GLU A 81 -39.03 14.32 2.88
N THR A 82 -38.17 15.05 2.17
CA THR A 82 -37.99 16.50 2.36
C THR A 82 -38.14 17.21 1.01
N PRO A 83 -38.53 18.49 0.99
CA PRO A 83 -38.66 19.26 -0.25
C PRO A 83 -37.41 19.17 -1.14
N GLU A 84 -36.22 19.22 -0.54
CA GLU A 84 -34.94 19.18 -1.25
C GLU A 84 -34.70 17.83 -1.92
N LYS A 85 -35.12 16.72 -1.29
CA LYS A 85 -35.03 15.39 -1.91
C LYS A 85 -36.00 15.22 -3.06
N TYR A 86 -37.17 15.87 -2.98
CA TYR A 86 -38.13 15.87 -4.07
C TYR A 86 -37.61 16.63 -5.28
N GLU A 87 -37.03 17.82 -5.08
CA GLU A 87 -36.38 18.58 -6.15
C GLU A 87 -35.27 17.76 -6.83
N GLN A 88 -34.36 17.17 -6.04
CA GLN A 88 -33.30 16.31 -6.59
C GLN A 88 -33.83 15.09 -7.34
N ALA A 89 -34.90 14.45 -6.84
CA ALA A 89 -35.51 13.31 -7.51
C ALA A 89 -36.17 13.70 -8.84
N ILE A 90 -36.80 14.88 -8.90
CA ILE A 90 -37.40 15.41 -10.12
C ILE A 90 -36.30 15.76 -11.14
N ASP A 91 -35.24 16.44 -10.71
CA ASP A 91 -34.12 16.81 -11.59
C ASP A 91 -33.46 15.57 -12.20
N GLY A 92 -33.18 14.54 -11.38
CA GLY A 92 -32.62 13.27 -11.86
C GLY A 92 -33.55 12.54 -12.82
N LEU A 93 -34.86 12.57 -12.58
CA LEU A 93 -35.84 11.98 -13.51
C LEU A 93 -35.87 12.71 -14.86
N LEU A 94 -35.76 14.05 -14.86
CA LEU A 94 -35.68 14.82 -16.09
C LEU A 94 -34.39 14.53 -16.87
N GLU A 95 -33.26 14.37 -16.17
CA GLU A 95 -31.98 13.99 -16.77
C GLU A 95 -32.06 12.61 -17.44
N ASP A 96 -32.62 11.61 -16.76
CA ASP A 96 -32.81 10.24 -17.28
C ASP A 96 -33.71 10.21 -18.53
N LEU A 97 -34.68 11.11 -18.66
CA LEU A 97 -35.55 11.20 -19.83
C LEU A 97 -34.91 11.91 -21.04
N GLN A 98 -33.84 12.68 -20.80
CA GLN A 98 -33.11 13.40 -21.84
C GLN A 98 -31.88 12.64 -22.36
N SER A 99 -31.45 11.58 -21.67
CA SER A 99 -30.36 10.68 -22.08
C SER A 99 -30.78 9.64 -23.11
#